data_AF-A0A1X7SLR7-F1
#
_entry.id   AF-A0A1X7SLR7-F1
#
_cell.length_a   1.000
_cell.length_b   1.000
_cell.length_c   1.000
_cell.angle_alpha   90.00
_cell.angle_beta   90.00
_cell.angle_gamma   90.00
#
_symmetry.space_group_name_H-M   'P 1'
#
loop_
_entity.id
_entity.type
_entity.pdbx_description
1 polymer ?
#
loop_
_entity_poly.entity_id
_entity_poly.type
_entity_poly.pdbx_seq_one_letter_code
_entity_poly.pdbx_strand_id
1 'polypeptide(L)'
;IRSWYNPGETWDTQFSTIASTYEECRAECVGIYLSTDRNILRIFGYEGAEAEDIMYVNWLSMLRAGLIALEFYTPETKKWRQAHMQAHYVILRVLMDSDTPVFNIESVTGSDGKPDLLIRFDRNKLETIAKPVIGEFLNKLQIYKSTADVSSGQLLYNKYSTVTDDHLMLRDIVMARKMPRRLFVQPHTSIDT
;
A
#
# COMPACT_ATOMS: atom_id res chain seq x y z
N ILE A 1 -20.75 -6.09 -20.08
CA ILE A 1 -20.59 -6.84 -18.80
C ILE A 1 -20.98 -8.29 -19.05
N ARG A 2 -20.16 -9.28 -18.66
CA ARG A 2 -20.41 -10.72 -18.90
C ARG A 2 -20.40 -11.58 -17.62
N SER A 3 -20.11 -10.99 -16.47
CA SER A 3 -20.07 -11.64 -15.15
C SER A 3 -20.62 -10.68 -14.10
N TRP A 4 -21.21 -11.23 -13.04
CA TRP A 4 -21.86 -10.51 -11.93
C TRP A 4 -22.05 -11.47 -10.73
N TYR A 5 -22.39 -10.93 -9.57
CA TYR A 5 -22.76 -11.71 -8.39
C TYR A 5 -24.16 -12.34 -8.56
N ASN A 6 -24.28 -13.65 -8.33
CA ASN A 6 -25.54 -14.37 -8.28
C ASN A 6 -26.24 -14.19 -6.92
N PRO A 7 -27.54 -14.53 -6.79
CA PRO A 7 -28.24 -14.46 -5.51
C PRO A 7 -27.52 -15.24 -4.40
N GLY A 8 -27.25 -14.56 -3.27
CA GLY A 8 -26.54 -15.14 -2.13
C GLY A 8 -25.01 -15.04 -2.21
N GLU A 9 -24.44 -14.64 -3.35
CA GLU A 9 -23.02 -14.36 -3.47
C GLU A 9 -22.70 -12.96 -2.95
N THR A 10 -21.57 -12.82 -2.26
CA THR A 10 -21.08 -11.58 -1.68
C THR A 10 -19.61 -11.39 -2.04
N TRP A 11 -19.08 -10.19 -1.78
CA TRP A 11 -17.65 -9.92 -1.91
C TRP A 11 -16.79 -10.98 -1.22
N ASP A 12 -17.08 -11.25 0.06
CA ASP A 12 -16.28 -12.15 0.88
C ASP A 12 -16.40 -13.61 0.42
N THR A 13 -17.57 -14.05 -0.05
CA THR A 13 -17.73 -15.43 -0.52
C THR A 13 -17.05 -15.66 -1.86
N GLN A 14 -17.05 -14.67 -2.75
CA GLN A 14 -16.42 -14.79 -4.07
C GLN A 14 -14.90 -14.62 -4.03
N PHE A 15 -14.39 -13.57 -3.35
CA PHE A 15 -12.96 -13.26 -3.33
C PHE A 15 -12.21 -13.95 -2.18
N SER A 16 -12.95 -14.49 -1.19
CA SER A 16 -12.45 -15.39 -0.15
C SER A 16 -11.16 -14.89 0.51
N THR A 17 -10.05 -15.61 0.34
CA THR A 17 -8.77 -15.36 1.00
C THR A 17 -8.16 -13.99 0.69
N ILE A 18 -8.47 -13.41 -0.48
CA ILE A 18 -7.95 -12.10 -0.86
C ILE A 18 -8.95 -10.96 -0.63
N ALA A 19 -10.20 -11.26 -0.25
CA ALA A 19 -11.27 -10.28 -0.15
C ALA A 19 -10.89 -9.08 0.74
N SER A 20 -10.37 -9.33 1.94
CA SER A 20 -9.97 -8.24 2.84
C SER A 20 -8.82 -7.42 2.27
N THR A 21 -7.69 -8.05 1.92
CA THR A 21 -6.50 -7.33 1.45
C THR A 21 -6.72 -6.60 0.13
N TYR A 22 -7.50 -7.17 -0.79
CA TYR A 22 -7.83 -6.53 -2.06
C TYR A 22 -8.66 -5.27 -1.86
N GLU A 23 -9.64 -5.31 -0.95
CA GLU A 23 -10.46 -4.15 -0.66
C GLU A 23 -9.68 -3.05 0.07
N GLU A 24 -8.84 -3.42 1.04
CA GLU A 24 -7.92 -2.46 1.68
C GLU A 24 -7.00 -1.81 0.64
N CYS A 25 -6.44 -2.60 -0.28
CA CYS A 25 -5.60 -2.08 -1.36
C CYS A 25 -6.34 -1.08 -2.25
N ARG A 26 -7.59 -1.39 -2.59
CA ARG A 26 -8.46 -0.47 -3.35
C ARG A 26 -8.71 0.82 -2.57
N ALA A 27 -9.02 0.73 -1.27
CA ALA A 27 -9.28 1.89 -0.42
C ALA A 27 -8.02 2.78 -0.27
N GLU A 28 -6.86 2.18 -0.01
CA GLU A 28 -5.58 2.88 0.08
C GLU A 28 -5.19 3.54 -1.26
N CYS A 29 -5.44 2.87 -2.39
CA CYS A 29 -5.25 3.46 -3.72
C CYS A 29 -6.13 4.71 -3.92
N VAL A 30 -7.41 4.66 -3.50
CA VAL A 30 -8.29 5.84 -3.54
C VAL A 30 -7.72 6.97 -2.69
N GLY A 31 -7.27 6.67 -1.47
CA GLY A 31 -6.68 7.65 -0.55
C GLY A 31 -5.48 8.38 -1.16
N ILE A 32 -4.47 7.65 -1.65
CA ILE A 32 -3.28 8.26 -2.25
C ILE A 32 -3.62 8.96 -3.57
N TYR A 33 -4.51 8.40 -4.41
CA TYR A 33 -4.90 9.01 -5.68
C TYR A 33 -5.61 10.35 -5.46
N LEU A 34 -6.61 10.39 -4.58
CA LEU A 34 -7.38 11.60 -4.26
C LEU A 34 -6.60 12.60 -3.42
N SER A 35 -5.55 12.19 -2.69
CA SER A 35 -4.68 13.13 -1.96
C SER A 35 -3.94 14.13 -2.86
N THR A 36 -4.00 13.94 -4.18
CA THR A 36 -3.45 14.88 -5.18
C THR A 36 -4.44 15.95 -5.64
N ASP A 37 -5.70 15.87 -5.19
CA ASP A 37 -6.71 16.90 -5.42
C ASP A 37 -6.59 18.01 -4.36
N ARG A 38 -6.17 19.19 -4.80
CA ARG A 38 -6.00 20.35 -3.93
C ARG A 38 -7.32 20.85 -3.33
N ASN A 39 -8.48 20.56 -3.92
CA ASN A 39 -9.75 20.86 -3.28
C ASN A 39 -10.00 19.98 -2.05
N ILE A 40 -9.57 18.71 -2.10
CA ILE A 40 -9.64 17.82 -0.94
C ILE A 40 -8.70 18.32 0.15
N LEU A 41 -7.46 18.67 -0.17
CA LEU A 41 -6.52 19.22 0.80
C LEU A 41 -7.03 20.51 1.46
N ARG A 42 -7.72 21.37 0.70
CA ARG A 42 -8.38 22.57 1.24
C ARG A 42 -9.49 22.24 2.24
N ILE A 43 -10.27 21.18 2.02
CA ILE A 43 -11.27 20.71 3.00
C ILE A 43 -10.60 20.35 4.34
N PHE A 44 -9.38 19.79 4.29
CA PHE A 44 -8.57 19.51 5.48
C PHE A 44 -7.80 20.73 6.02
N GLY A 45 -7.95 21.92 5.42
CA GLY A 45 -7.36 23.17 5.87
C GLY A 45 -5.95 23.46 5.35
N TYR A 46 -5.49 22.78 4.29
CA TYR A 46 -4.14 22.95 3.76
C TYR A 46 -4.13 23.49 2.33
N GLU A 47 -3.25 24.46 2.07
CA GLU A 47 -3.04 25.08 0.75
C GLU A 47 -1.54 25.38 0.50
N GLY A 48 -1.19 25.73 -0.75
CA GLY A 48 0.16 26.15 -1.13
C GLY A 48 1.22 25.07 -0.89
N ALA A 49 2.43 25.48 -0.48
CA ALA A 49 3.56 24.57 -0.31
C ALA A 49 3.32 23.48 0.74
N GLU A 50 2.56 23.78 1.80
CA GLU A 50 2.25 22.80 2.85
C GLU A 50 1.36 21.67 2.32
N ALA A 51 0.37 21.98 1.49
CA ALA A 51 -0.46 20.98 0.83
C ALA A 51 0.38 20.07 -0.09
N GLU A 52 1.34 20.63 -0.82
CA GLU A 52 2.25 19.87 -1.68
C GLU A 52 3.17 18.94 -0.86
N ASP A 53 3.60 19.37 0.31
CA ASP A 53 4.39 18.54 1.23
C ASP A 53 3.57 17.43 1.88
N ILE A 54 2.33 17.71 2.28
CA ILE A 54 1.40 16.69 2.80
C ILE A 54 1.14 15.62 1.74
N MET A 55 0.86 16.03 0.49
CA MET A 55 0.71 15.12 -0.63
C MET A 55 1.97 14.26 -0.81
N TYR A 56 3.15 14.87 -0.89
CA TYR A 56 4.40 14.13 -1.06
C TYR A 56 4.68 13.15 0.08
N VAL A 57 4.51 13.60 1.34
CA VAL A 57 4.75 12.76 2.53
C VAL A 57 3.75 11.62 2.61
N ASN A 58 2.49 11.81 2.20
CA ASN A 58 1.49 10.75 2.15
C ASN A 58 1.95 9.62 1.19
N TRP A 59 2.39 9.96 -0.01
CA TRP A 59 2.90 9.00 -0.99
C TRP A 59 4.21 8.34 -0.54
N LEU A 60 5.16 9.11 0.01
CA LEU A 60 6.40 8.55 0.55
C LEU A 60 6.15 7.59 1.72
N SER A 61 5.17 7.92 2.57
CA SER A 61 4.75 7.08 3.70
C SER A 61 4.15 5.76 3.21
N MET A 62 3.36 5.78 2.13
CA MET A 62 2.84 4.57 1.49
C MET A 62 3.96 3.66 0.96
N LEU A 63 4.96 4.23 0.26
CA LEU A 63 6.13 3.46 -0.22
C LEU A 63 6.89 2.83 0.95
N ARG A 64 7.14 3.60 2.01
CA ARG A 64 7.79 3.11 3.23
C ARG A 64 6.98 2.02 3.92
N ALA A 65 5.65 2.17 4.02
CA ALA A 65 4.77 1.18 4.60
C ALA A 65 4.78 -0.13 3.79
N GLY A 66 4.79 -0.03 2.45
CA GLY A 66 4.90 -1.19 1.57
C GLY A 66 6.23 -1.93 1.72
N LEU A 67 7.34 -1.23 1.99
CA LEU A 67 8.62 -1.90 2.28
C LEU A 67 8.59 -2.61 3.64
N ILE A 68 8.12 -1.92 4.68
CA ILE A 68 8.04 -2.46 6.05
C ILE A 68 7.03 -3.61 6.14
N ALA A 69 6.06 -3.67 5.22
CA ALA A 69 5.10 -4.76 5.12
C ALA A 69 5.75 -6.14 5.04
N LEU A 70 6.96 -6.25 4.49
CA LEU A 70 7.70 -7.52 4.42
C LEU A 70 7.88 -8.20 5.79
N GLU A 71 7.84 -7.43 6.89
CA GLU A 71 7.78 -7.98 8.26
C GLU A 71 6.63 -8.99 8.43
N PHE A 72 5.49 -8.72 7.79
CA PHE A 72 4.24 -9.46 7.91
C PHE A 72 4.11 -10.62 6.91
N TYR A 73 5.12 -10.83 6.08
CA TYR A 73 5.21 -12.00 5.22
C TYR A 73 5.92 -13.17 5.93
N THR A 74 5.41 -14.38 5.74
CA THR A 74 6.01 -15.64 6.23
C THR A 74 6.61 -16.39 5.03
N PRO A 75 7.94 -16.37 4.83
CA PRO A 75 8.59 -17.01 3.67
C PRO A 75 8.30 -18.51 3.56
N GLU A 76 8.27 -19.22 4.68
CA GLU A 76 8.15 -20.68 4.75
C GLU A 76 6.78 -21.16 4.25
N THR A 77 5.74 -20.38 4.48
CA THR A 77 4.36 -20.71 4.06
C THR A 77 3.88 -19.89 2.87
N LYS A 78 4.67 -18.92 2.42
CA LYS A 78 4.32 -17.93 1.39
C LYS A 78 3.01 -17.18 1.68
N LYS A 79 2.77 -16.87 2.96
CA LYS A 79 1.53 -16.23 3.42
C LYS A 79 1.79 -14.86 4.02
N TRP A 80 0.89 -13.93 3.70
CA TRP A 80 0.76 -12.65 4.37
C TRP A 80 -0.07 -12.81 5.65
N ARG A 81 0.38 -12.20 6.75
CA ARG A 81 -0.27 -12.29 8.06
C ARG A 81 -1.18 -11.10 8.39
N GLN A 82 -1.15 -10.03 7.58
CA GLN A 82 -1.94 -8.82 7.82
C GLN A 82 -2.35 -8.22 6.45
N ALA A 83 -3.66 -8.00 6.29
CA ALA A 83 -4.28 -7.62 5.01
C ALA A 83 -3.86 -6.24 4.47
N HIS A 84 -3.75 -5.24 5.35
CA HIS A 84 -3.33 -3.87 5.00
C HIS A 84 -1.85 -3.81 4.61
N MET A 85 -0.98 -4.54 5.31
CA MET A 85 0.45 -4.60 4.99
C MET A 85 0.65 -5.28 3.64
N GLN A 86 -0.08 -6.37 3.35
CA GLN A 86 -0.08 -6.95 2.01
C GLN A 86 -0.57 -5.94 0.96
N ALA A 87 -1.61 -5.16 1.25
CA ALA A 87 -2.11 -4.12 0.37
C ALA A 87 -1.07 -3.01 0.10
N HIS A 88 -0.37 -2.53 1.13
CA HIS A 88 0.72 -1.56 1.00
C HIS A 88 1.87 -2.12 0.16
N TYR A 89 2.23 -3.39 0.35
CA TYR A 89 3.24 -4.05 -0.48
C TYR A 89 2.80 -4.17 -1.94
N VAL A 90 1.53 -4.49 -2.20
CA VAL A 90 0.97 -4.52 -3.56
C VAL A 90 1.10 -3.15 -4.23
N ILE A 91 0.73 -2.07 -3.52
CA ILE A 91 0.84 -0.69 -4.04
C ILE A 91 2.30 -0.34 -4.36
N LEU A 92 3.24 -0.69 -3.46
CA LEU A 92 4.67 -0.54 -3.72
C LEU A 92 5.08 -1.27 -5.01
N ARG A 93 4.68 -2.53 -5.16
CA ARG A 93 5.03 -3.37 -6.32
C ARG A 93 4.41 -2.87 -7.62
N VAL A 94 3.21 -2.30 -7.59
CA VAL A 94 2.60 -1.65 -8.75
C VAL A 94 3.45 -0.47 -9.22
N LEU A 95 3.93 0.36 -8.29
CA LEU A 95 4.82 1.49 -8.63
C LEU A 95 6.23 1.06 -9.03
N MET A 96 6.72 -0.10 -8.57
CA MET A 96 7.99 -0.68 -9.06
C MET A 96 7.88 -1.18 -10.51
N ASP A 97 6.69 -1.65 -10.91
CA ASP A 97 6.40 -2.22 -12.24
C ASP A 97 6.10 -1.13 -13.29
N SER A 98 6.21 0.16 -12.94
CA SER A 98 6.01 1.26 -13.88
C SER A 98 7.17 1.37 -14.88
N ASP A 99 6.87 1.60 -16.16
CA ASP A 99 7.87 1.74 -17.23
C ASP A 99 8.90 2.85 -16.95
N THR A 100 8.47 3.93 -16.27
CA THR A 100 9.35 5.01 -15.84
C THR A 100 9.52 4.96 -14.32
N PRO A 101 10.73 4.67 -13.81
CA PRO A 101 10.96 4.60 -12.37
C PRO A 101 10.61 5.91 -11.66
N VAL A 102 9.73 5.83 -10.65
CA VAL A 102 9.32 6.98 -9.82
C VAL A 102 10.02 7.02 -8.46
N PHE A 103 10.54 5.87 -8.00
CA PHE A 103 11.32 5.77 -6.79
C PHE A 103 12.39 4.68 -6.91
N ASN A 104 13.33 4.66 -5.97
CA ASN A 104 14.28 3.56 -5.79
C ASN A 104 14.35 3.12 -4.32
N ILE A 105 14.83 1.89 -4.11
CA ILE A 105 15.21 1.37 -2.79
C ILE A 105 16.68 0.99 -2.88
N GLU A 106 17.51 1.65 -2.06
CA GLU A 106 18.96 1.45 -2.02
C GLU A 106 19.35 0.78 -0.71
N SER A 107 20.17 -0.27 -0.79
CA SER A 107 20.87 -0.81 0.39
C SER A 107 21.96 0.17 0.80
N VAL A 108 21.93 0.59 2.05
CA VAL A 108 22.89 1.53 2.64
C VAL A 108 23.43 0.98 3.96
N THR A 109 24.43 1.64 4.53
CA THR A 109 24.91 1.36 5.89
C THR A 109 24.34 2.40 6.84
N GLY A 110 23.62 1.95 7.86
CA GLY A 110 23.09 2.83 8.90
C GLY A 110 24.21 3.46 9.73
N SER A 111 23.88 4.50 10.49
CA SER A 111 24.84 5.20 11.35
C SER A 111 25.47 4.31 12.43
N ASP A 112 24.87 3.15 12.70
CA ASP A 112 25.35 2.11 13.61
C ASP A 112 26.28 1.08 12.93
N GLY A 113 26.64 1.29 11.66
CA GLY A 113 27.50 0.40 10.88
C GLY A 113 26.79 -0.87 10.35
N LYS A 114 25.48 -1.02 10.55
CA LYS A 114 24.71 -2.20 10.12
C LYS A 114 23.98 -1.96 8.79
N PRO A 115 23.56 -3.02 8.06
CA PRO A 115 22.75 -2.86 6.84
C PRO A 115 21.45 -2.08 7.09
N ASP A 116 21.08 -1.21 6.18
CA ASP A 116 19.85 -0.41 6.23
C ASP A 116 19.32 -0.16 4.80
N LEU A 117 18.13 0.44 4.68
CA LEU A 117 17.47 0.72 3.40
C LEU A 117 17.08 2.19 3.29
N LEU A 118 17.31 2.78 2.12
CA LEU A 118 16.91 4.14 1.78
C LEU A 118 15.90 4.12 0.63
N ILE A 119 14.75 4.76 0.82
CA ILE A 119 13.77 5.00 -0.25
C ILE A 119 13.97 6.42 -0.77
N ARG A 120 14.21 6.58 -2.07
CA ARG A 120 14.23 7.89 -2.74
C ARG A 120 13.04 7.99 -3.68
N PHE A 121 12.11 8.88 -3.38
CA PHE A 121 10.94 9.14 -4.21
C PHE A 121 11.09 10.47 -4.97
N ASP A 122 10.90 10.44 -6.28
CA ASP A 122 11.01 11.64 -7.12
C ASP A 122 9.70 12.42 -7.10
N ARG A 123 9.69 13.55 -6.38
CA ARG A 123 8.52 14.44 -6.27
C ARG A 123 7.98 14.88 -7.63
N ASN A 124 8.85 15.08 -8.62
CA ASN A 124 8.43 15.57 -9.94
C ASN A 124 7.66 14.52 -10.75
N LYS A 125 7.77 13.25 -10.37
CA LYS A 125 7.09 12.12 -11.02
C LYS A 125 5.82 11.68 -10.31
N LEU A 126 5.51 12.27 -9.15
CA LEU A 126 4.34 11.90 -8.35
C LEU A 126 3.05 12.03 -9.17
N GLU A 127 2.80 13.22 -9.71
CA GLU A 127 1.53 13.47 -10.42
C GLU A 127 1.55 13.01 -11.87
N THR A 128 2.72 13.05 -12.52
CA THR A 128 2.86 12.77 -13.95
C THR A 128 3.02 11.29 -14.27
N ILE A 129 3.54 10.49 -13.34
CA ILE A 129 3.79 9.05 -13.54
C ILE A 129 3.09 8.22 -12.46
N ALA A 130 3.39 8.45 -11.17
CA ALA A 130 2.91 7.58 -10.09
C ALA A 130 1.39 7.60 -9.95
N LYS A 131 0.76 8.79 -9.99
CA LYS A 131 -0.70 8.96 -9.94
C LYS A 131 -1.42 8.25 -11.10
N PRO A 132 -1.03 8.42 -12.39
CA PRO A 132 -1.60 7.64 -13.49
C PRO A 132 -1.49 6.13 -13.30
N VAL A 133 -0.32 5.63 -12.89
CA VAL A 133 -0.09 4.19 -12.64
C VAL A 133 -1.05 3.65 -11.58
N ILE A 134 -1.20 4.35 -10.45
CA ILE A 134 -2.17 3.98 -9.41
C ILE A 134 -3.61 4.09 -9.92
N GLY A 135 -3.93 5.10 -10.72
CA GLY A 135 -5.26 5.27 -11.32
C GLY A 135 -5.65 4.11 -12.23
N GLU A 136 -4.74 3.66 -13.10
CA GLU A 136 -4.95 2.49 -13.95
C GLU A 136 -5.12 1.20 -13.15
N PHE A 137 -4.30 1.02 -12.13
CA PHE A 137 -4.42 -0.13 -11.23
C PHE A 137 -5.75 -0.12 -10.47
N LEU A 138 -6.14 1.03 -9.90
CA LEU A 138 -7.40 1.23 -9.19
C LEU A 138 -8.61 0.95 -10.09
N ASN A 139 -8.57 1.38 -11.36
CA ASN A 139 -9.60 1.07 -12.34
C ASN A 139 -9.76 -0.45 -12.54
N LYS A 140 -8.64 -1.17 -12.70
CA LYS A 140 -8.68 -2.64 -12.82
C LYS A 140 -9.25 -3.29 -11.56
N LEU A 141 -8.83 -2.83 -10.37
CA LEU A 141 -9.36 -3.33 -9.11
C LEU A 141 -10.89 -3.18 -9.03
N GLN A 142 -11.40 -1.99 -9.35
CA GLN A 142 -12.82 -1.70 -9.28
C GLN A 142 -13.62 -2.49 -10.33
N ILE A 143 -13.10 -2.65 -11.54
CA ILE A 143 -13.78 -3.41 -12.61
C ILE A 143 -13.96 -4.86 -12.16
N TYR A 144 -12.89 -5.55 -11.76
CA TYR A 144 -12.98 -6.97 -11.40
C TYR A 144 -13.84 -7.20 -10.15
N LYS A 145 -13.77 -6.30 -9.17
CA LYS A 145 -14.69 -6.31 -8.02
C LYS A 145 -16.14 -6.19 -8.48
N SER A 146 -16.46 -5.19 -9.31
CA SER A 146 -17.85 -4.89 -9.71
C SER A 146 -18.48 -5.99 -10.55
N THR A 147 -17.67 -6.70 -11.34
CA THR A 147 -18.14 -7.77 -12.24
C THR A 147 -18.02 -9.17 -11.65
N ALA A 148 -17.69 -9.32 -10.36
CA ALA A 148 -17.39 -10.62 -9.74
C ALA A 148 -16.37 -11.46 -10.54
N ASP A 149 -15.41 -10.80 -11.21
CA ASP A 149 -14.37 -11.50 -11.99
C ASP A 149 -13.23 -11.91 -11.06
N VAL A 150 -13.48 -12.98 -10.30
CA VAL A 150 -12.56 -13.50 -9.29
C VAL A 150 -11.25 -13.97 -9.93
N SER A 151 -11.32 -14.61 -11.09
CA SER A 151 -10.13 -15.14 -11.77
C SER A 151 -9.17 -14.03 -12.20
N SER A 152 -9.67 -12.99 -12.87
CA SER A 152 -8.85 -11.84 -13.27
C SER A 152 -8.39 -11.03 -12.06
N GLY A 153 -9.26 -10.87 -11.05
CA GLY A 153 -8.94 -10.19 -9.80
C GLY A 153 -7.79 -10.87 -9.04
N GLN A 154 -7.85 -12.19 -8.88
CA GLN A 154 -6.81 -12.98 -8.24
C GLN A 154 -5.51 -12.96 -9.04
N LEU A 155 -5.57 -13.09 -10.37
CA LEU A 155 -4.38 -13.05 -11.22
C LEU A 155 -3.65 -11.70 -11.08
N LEU A 156 -4.39 -10.59 -11.17
CA LEU A 156 -3.83 -9.24 -11.01
C LEU A 156 -3.22 -9.06 -9.61
N TYR A 157 -3.97 -9.41 -8.56
CA TYR A 157 -3.54 -9.14 -7.18
C TYR A 157 -2.37 -10.04 -6.74
N ASN A 158 -2.37 -11.30 -7.17
CA ASN A 158 -1.29 -12.23 -6.87
C ASN A 158 0.00 -11.85 -7.60
N LYS A 159 -0.06 -11.33 -8.84
CA LYS A 159 1.11 -10.79 -9.55
C LYS A 159 1.92 -9.83 -8.66
N TYR A 160 1.24 -8.90 -7.99
CA TYR A 160 1.88 -7.87 -7.18
C TYR A 160 2.10 -8.27 -5.72
N SER A 161 1.32 -9.20 -5.17
CA SER A 161 1.48 -9.63 -3.77
C SER A 161 2.51 -10.76 -3.58
N THR A 162 2.98 -11.40 -4.66
CA THR A 162 4.07 -12.39 -4.59
C THR A 162 5.39 -11.73 -4.23
N VAL A 163 6.00 -12.18 -3.12
CA VAL A 163 7.33 -11.74 -2.67
C VAL A 163 8.41 -12.55 -3.41
N THR A 164 9.33 -11.86 -4.07
CA THR A 164 10.47 -12.45 -4.80
C THR A 164 11.70 -12.62 -3.90
N ASP A 165 12.70 -13.37 -4.34
CA ASP A 165 13.94 -13.58 -3.59
C ASP A 165 14.68 -12.28 -3.26
N ASP A 166 14.73 -11.33 -4.21
CA ASP A 166 15.30 -9.99 -3.96
C ASP A 166 14.57 -9.26 -2.82
N HIS A 167 13.25 -9.38 -2.76
CA HIS A 167 12.46 -8.80 -1.66
C HIS A 167 12.62 -9.55 -0.35
N LEU A 168 12.99 -10.85 -0.37
CA LEU A 168 13.36 -11.57 0.84
C LEU A 168 14.68 -11.04 1.43
N MET A 169 15.63 -10.63 0.58
CA MET A 169 16.85 -9.96 1.06
C MET A 169 16.52 -8.61 1.74
N LEU A 170 15.61 -7.82 1.16
CA LEU A 170 15.13 -6.58 1.81
C LEU A 170 14.43 -6.87 3.13
N ARG A 171 13.66 -7.96 3.19
CA ARG A 171 12.95 -8.38 4.40
C ARG A 171 13.90 -8.65 5.55
N ASP A 172 15.06 -9.26 5.32
CA ASP A 172 16.02 -9.52 6.38
C ASP A 172 16.52 -8.23 7.05
N ILE A 173 16.74 -7.18 6.24
CA ILE A 173 17.10 -5.86 6.75
C ILE A 173 15.90 -5.21 7.48
N VAL A 174 14.69 -5.29 6.93
CA VAL A 174 13.46 -4.80 7.59
C VAL A 174 13.28 -5.45 8.96
N MET A 175 13.49 -6.76 9.07
CA MET A 175 13.39 -7.51 10.33
C MET A 175 14.48 -7.08 11.33
N ALA A 176 15.70 -6.85 10.87
CA ALA A 176 16.81 -6.38 11.70
C ALA A 176 16.60 -4.94 12.22
N ARG A 177 15.86 -4.11 11.47
CA ARG A 177 15.53 -2.71 11.79
C ARG A 177 14.18 -2.53 12.48
N LYS A 178 13.45 -3.62 12.73
CA LYS A 178 12.11 -3.59 13.33
C LYS A 178 12.11 -2.92 14.69
N MET A 179 11.16 -2.00 14.89
CA MET A 179 10.87 -1.40 16.19
C MET A 179 9.67 -2.09 16.87
N PRO A 180 9.65 -2.17 18.21
CA PRO A 180 8.46 -2.60 18.95
C PRO A 180 7.25 -1.73 18.62
N ARG A 181 6.06 -2.34 18.59
CA ARG A 181 4.81 -1.59 18.43
C ARG A 181 4.59 -0.69 19.64
N ARG A 182 4.14 0.53 19.39
CA ARG A 182 3.75 1.49 20.45
C ARG A 182 2.52 0.95 21.19
N LEU A 183 2.45 1.21 22.49
CA LEU A 183 1.28 0.96 23.32
C LEU A 183 0.50 2.27 23.49
N PHE A 184 -0.83 2.17 23.51
CA PHE A 184 -1.71 3.31 23.73
C PHE A 184 -2.14 3.34 25.20
N VAL A 185 -1.91 4.47 25.88
CA VAL A 185 -2.46 4.74 27.21
C VAL A 185 -3.85 5.34 27.02
N GLN A 186 -4.87 4.68 27.56
CA GLN A 186 -6.25 5.15 27.46
C GLN A 186 -6.60 6.03 28.67
N PRO A 187 -7.21 7.21 28.46
CA PRO A 187 -7.64 8.06 29.57
C PRO A 187 -8.84 7.43 30.29
N HIS A 188 -8.99 7.77 31.57
CA HIS A 188 -10.24 7.54 32.32
C HIS A 188 -11.07 8.82 32.31
N THR A 189 -12.39 8.69 32.44
CA THR A 189 -13.29 9.82 32.65
C THR A 189 -13.94 9.69 34.02
N SER A 190 -14.06 10.80 34.75
CA SER A 190 -14.74 10.89 36.04
C SER A 190 -15.67 12.10 36.04
N ILE A 191 -16.73 12.02 36.84
CA ILE A 191 -17.59 13.17 37.15
C ILE A 191 -17.20 13.60 38.55
N ASP A 192 -16.87 14.89 38.72
CA ASP A 192 -16.68 15.47 40.05
C ASP A 192 -18.06 15.64 40.70
N THR A 193 -18.36 14.85 41.73
CA THR A 193 -19.57 14.94 42.55
C THR A 193 -19.33 15.71 43.83
#